data_AF-A0A1I8EPI7-F1
#
_entry.id   AF-A0A1I8EPI7-F1
#
_cell.length_a   1.000
_cell.length_b   1.000
_cell.length_c   1.000
_cell.angle_alpha   90.00
_cell.angle_beta   90.00
_cell.angle_gamma   90.00
#
_symmetry.space_group_name_H-M   'P 1'
#
loop_
_entity.id
_entity.type
_entity.pdbx_description
1 polymer ?
#
loop_
_entity_poly.entity_id
_entity_poly.type
_entity_poly.pdbx_seq_one_letter_code
_entity_poly.pdbx_strand_id
1 'polypeptide(L)'
;MLKIFFQVGIINVNGRINRMTVTHSTDIIILNGTYLISFRNGRKYRQMKLPIAGKSLSTFEDESGSERIIALGRSNDALFVFADDLKPFEEIYYKNDAKEACNFAIWHQKYYYVSCQSAILQLSKVNLFKFLKINLILMNVT
;
A
#
# COMPACT_ATOMS: atom_id res chain seq x y z
N MET A 1 26.94 12.88 19.37
CA MET A 1 26.84 11.45 19.79
C MET A 1 26.84 10.59 18.54
N LEU A 2 27.85 9.75 18.34
CA LEU A 2 27.98 8.88 17.16
C LEU A 2 27.20 7.57 17.41
N LYS A 3 26.33 7.16 16.49
CA LYS A 3 25.64 5.85 16.53
C LYS A 3 26.32 4.92 15.53
N ILE A 4 26.90 3.83 16.03
CA ILE A 4 27.48 2.76 15.21
C ILE A 4 26.40 1.68 15.04
N PHE A 5 26.15 1.26 13.81
CA PHE A 5 25.22 0.18 13.48
C PHE A 5 26.01 -1.08 13.12
N PHE A 6 25.59 -2.23 13.64
CA PHE A 6 26.13 -3.54 13.26
C PHE A 6 25.14 -4.25 12.34
N GLN A 7 25.64 -4.85 11.26
CA GLN A 7 24.82 -5.68 10.38
C GLN A 7 24.52 -7.01 11.06
N VAL A 8 23.22 -7.32 11.26
CA VAL A 8 22.78 -8.54 11.96
C VAL A 8 22.55 -9.72 11.00
N GLY A 9 22.22 -9.45 9.73
CA GLY A 9 22.00 -10.49 8.72
C GLY A 9 21.72 -9.93 7.33
N ILE A 10 21.68 -10.81 6.33
CA ILE A 10 21.30 -10.48 4.94
C ILE A 10 20.20 -11.44 4.51
N ILE A 11 19.11 -10.90 3.96
CA ILE A 11 18.05 -11.68 3.32
C ILE A 11 18.26 -11.59 1.81
N ASN A 12 18.55 -12.72 1.16
CA ASN A 12 18.61 -12.75 -0.30
C ASN A 12 17.20 -12.91 -0.89
N VAL A 13 16.75 -11.89 -1.61
CA VAL A 13 15.40 -11.83 -2.21
C VAL A 13 15.35 -12.39 -3.64
N ASN A 14 16.49 -12.77 -4.23
CA ASN A 14 16.61 -13.30 -5.60
C ASN A 14 15.80 -12.51 -6.65
N GLY A 15 15.82 -11.18 -6.56
CA GLY A 15 15.00 -10.30 -7.38
C GLY A 15 15.20 -8.83 -7.05
N ARG A 16 14.38 -7.97 -7.64
CA ARG A 16 14.38 -6.52 -7.36
C ARG A 16 13.40 -6.23 -6.24
N ILE A 17 13.78 -5.33 -5.34
CA ILE A 17 12.86 -4.74 -4.36
C ILE A 17 12.38 -3.42 -4.96
N ASN A 18 11.18 -3.40 -5.55
CA ASN A 18 10.61 -2.14 -6.03
C ASN A 18 10.14 -1.30 -4.85
N ARG A 19 9.46 -1.91 -3.88
CA ARG A 19 9.02 -1.29 -2.63
C ARG A 19 9.12 -2.30 -1.49
N MET A 20 9.20 -1.78 -0.27
CA MET A 20 9.25 -2.57 0.94
C MET A 20 8.44 -1.87 2.03
N THR A 21 7.75 -2.64 2.86
CA THR A 21 7.21 -2.21 4.14
C THR A 21 7.50 -3.29 5.19
N VAL A 22 7.36 -2.94 6.46
CA VAL A 22 7.52 -3.86 7.58
C VAL A 22 6.21 -3.87 8.35
N THR A 23 5.75 -5.06 8.71
CA THR A 23 4.55 -5.23 9.51
C THR A 23 4.86 -5.05 11.00
N HIS A 24 3.84 -4.84 11.83
CA HIS A 24 3.96 -4.84 13.29
C HIS A 24 4.48 -6.18 13.82
N SER A 25 4.12 -7.28 13.14
CA SER A 25 4.66 -8.63 13.40
C SER A 25 6.11 -8.83 12.93
N THR A 26 6.78 -7.78 12.46
CA THR A 26 8.16 -7.76 11.95
C THR A 26 8.38 -8.55 10.65
N ASP A 27 7.31 -8.96 9.97
CA ASP A 27 7.41 -9.52 8.64
C ASP A 27 7.82 -8.41 7.66
N ILE A 28 8.74 -8.73 6.76
CA ILE A 28 9.17 -7.82 5.70
C ILE A 28 8.33 -8.14 4.48
N ILE A 29 7.58 -7.16 4.01
CA ILE A 29 6.78 -7.29 2.79
C ILE A 29 7.48 -6.54 1.68
N ILE A 30 7.83 -7.24 0.62
CA ILE A 30 8.40 -6.65 -0.58
C ILE A 30 7.42 -6.72 -1.74
N LEU A 31 7.50 -5.71 -2.60
CA LEU A 31 6.85 -5.67 -3.90
C LEU A 31 7.92 -5.75 -4.97
N ASN A 32 7.78 -6.72 -5.86
CA ASN A 32 8.62 -6.94 -7.04
C ASN A 32 7.73 -7.04 -8.29
N GLY A 33 7.51 -5.91 -8.97
CA GLY A 33 6.59 -5.78 -10.09
C GLY A 33 5.15 -6.11 -9.68
N THR A 34 4.67 -7.27 -10.11
CA THR A 34 3.33 -7.79 -9.75
C THR A 34 3.36 -8.70 -8.52
N TYR A 35 4.51 -9.03 -7.97
CA TYR A 35 4.59 -9.99 -6.86
C TYR A 35 4.69 -9.28 -5.51
N LEU A 36 3.79 -9.63 -4.61
CA LEU A 36 3.86 -9.27 -3.20
C LEU A 36 4.40 -10.48 -2.43
N ILE A 37 5.49 -10.31 -1.69
CA ILE A 37 6.21 -11.41 -1.05
C ILE A 37 6.45 -11.04 0.41
N SER A 38 6.05 -11.91 1.32
CA SER A 38 6.29 -11.79 2.76
C SER A 38 7.50 -12.62 3.16
N PHE A 39 8.39 -12.04 3.96
CA PHE A 39 9.50 -12.71 4.61
C PHE A 39 9.31 -12.67 6.12
N ARG A 40 9.36 -13.85 6.74
CA ARG A 40 9.28 -14.04 8.19
C ARG A 40 10.56 -14.70 8.67
N ASN A 41 11.21 -14.13 9.69
CA ASN A 41 12.47 -14.65 10.24
C ASN A 41 13.54 -14.88 9.14
N GLY A 42 13.64 -13.95 8.20
CA GLY A 42 14.61 -14.01 7.09
C GLY A 42 14.31 -15.02 5.99
N ARG A 43 13.17 -15.74 6.04
CA ARG A 43 12.76 -16.71 5.03
C ARG A 43 11.50 -16.26 4.32
N LYS A 44 11.40 -16.54 3.02
CA LYS A 44 10.18 -16.32 2.26
C LYS A 44 9.05 -17.16 2.90
N TYR A 45 8.01 -16.47 3.35
CA TYR A 45 6.86 -17.07 4.03
C TYR A 45 5.69 -17.26 3.06
N ARG A 46 5.30 -16.19 2.36
CA ARG A 46 4.18 -16.20 1.40
C ARG A 46 4.47 -15.35 0.18
N GLN A 47 3.76 -15.64 -0.90
CA GLN A 47 3.79 -14.85 -2.12
C GLN A 47 2.42 -14.85 -2.79
N MET A 48 2.03 -13.71 -3.33
CA MET A 48 0.87 -13.59 -4.20
C MET A 48 1.20 -12.72 -5.42
N LYS A 49 0.37 -12.81 -6.46
CA LYS A 49 0.51 -12.03 -7.70
C LYS A 49 -0.65 -11.04 -7.83
N LEU A 50 -0.33 -9.75 -7.83
CA LEU A 50 -1.23 -8.66 -8.15
C LEU A 50 -1.68 -8.74 -9.62
N PRO A 51 -2.91 -8.31 -9.94
CA PRO A 51 -3.39 -8.28 -11.33
C PRO A 51 -2.65 -7.24 -12.18
N ILE A 52 -2.11 -6.19 -11.55
CA ILE A 52 -1.26 -5.17 -12.16
C ILE A 52 -0.01 -4.93 -11.32
N ALA A 53 1.04 -4.39 -11.93
CA ALA A 53 2.24 -4.04 -11.18
C ALA A 53 1.91 -3.02 -10.09
N GLY A 54 2.43 -3.21 -8.88
CA GLY A 54 2.33 -2.21 -7.84
C GLY A 54 3.42 -1.15 -8.00
N LYS A 55 3.22 0.01 -7.37
CA LYS A 55 4.22 1.09 -7.29
C LYS A 55 4.41 1.66 -5.89
N SER A 56 3.58 1.25 -4.94
CA SER A 56 3.68 1.68 -3.54
C SER A 56 3.23 0.57 -2.60
N LEU A 57 3.80 0.58 -1.40
CA LEU A 57 3.41 -0.29 -0.29
C LEU A 57 3.32 0.53 0.99
N SER A 58 2.29 0.27 1.79
CA SER A 58 2.18 0.75 3.16
C SER A 58 1.45 -0.28 4.01
N THR A 59 1.59 -0.16 5.32
CA THR A 59 0.88 -0.96 6.32
C THR A 59 0.06 -0.04 7.20
N PHE A 60 -1.04 -0.57 7.73
CA PHE A 60 -1.88 0.12 8.70
C PHE A 60 -2.62 -0.88 9.58
N GLU A 61 -3.10 -0.42 10.73
CA GLU A 61 -4.04 -1.17 11.57
C GLU A 61 -5.47 -0.68 11.29
N ASP A 62 -6.38 -1.59 10.98
CA ASP A 62 -7.79 -1.26 10.77
C ASP A 62 -8.55 -1.06 12.09
N GLU A 63 -9.84 -0.71 12.02
CA GLU A 63 -10.66 -0.47 13.21
C GLU A 63 -10.82 -1.69 14.13
N SER A 64 -10.55 -2.89 13.62
CA SER A 64 -10.59 -4.12 14.41
C SER A 64 -9.28 -4.43 15.13
N GLY A 65 -8.26 -3.57 15.01
CA GLY A 65 -6.91 -3.84 15.50
C GLY A 65 -6.15 -4.81 14.60
N SER A 66 -6.66 -5.11 13.40
CA SER A 66 -6.01 -6.03 12.49
C SER A 66 -5.08 -5.29 11.54
N GLU A 67 -3.86 -5.79 11.41
CA GLU A 67 -2.91 -5.25 10.44
C GLU A 67 -3.32 -5.57 9.00
N ARG A 68 -3.11 -4.58 8.13
CA ARG A 68 -3.43 -4.58 6.71
C ARG A 68 -2.26 -4.01 5.92
N ILE A 69 -2.15 -4.46 4.67
CA ILE A 69 -1.15 -4.01 3.72
C ILE A 69 -1.89 -3.37 2.55
N ILE A 70 -1.48 -2.16 2.16
CA ILE A 70 -1.97 -1.47 0.97
C ILE A 70 -0.90 -1.57 -0.11
N ALA A 71 -1.29 -2.05 -1.28
CA ALA A 71 -0.52 -1.92 -2.51
C ALA A 71 -1.24 -0.97 -3.47
N LEU A 72 -0.57 0.13 -3.85
CA LEU A 72 -1.08 1.03 -4.87
C LEU A 72 -0.67 0.53 -6.25
N GLY A 73 -1.66 0.30 -7.11
CA GLY A 73 -1.48 -0.15 -8.50
C GLY A 73 -0.82 0.90 -9.39
N ARG A 74 -0.02 0.44 -10.36
CA ARG A 74 0.68 1.31 -11.31
C ARG A 74 -0.26 2.05 -12.27
N SER A 75 -1.50 1.59 -12.43
CA SER A 75 -2.53 2.29 -13.21
C SER A 75 -3.00 3.60 -12.58
N ASN A 76 -2.62 3.89 -11.33
CA ASN A 76 -3.03 5.07 -10.52
C ASN A 76 -4.48 5.08 -10.06
N ASP A 77 -5.26 4.06 -10.42
CA ASP A 77 -6.72 4.03 -10.26
C ASP A 77 -7.18 2.78 -9.48
N ALA A 78 -6.25 2.10 -8.80
CA ALA A 78 -6.52 0.87 -8.07
C ALA A 78 -5.69 0.77 -6.78
N LEU A 79 -6.36 0.48 -5.66
CA LEU A 79 -5.75 0.04 -4.40
C LEU A 79 -6.09 -1.42 -4.16
N PHE A 80 -5.10 -2.19 -3.73
CA PHE A 80 -5.28 -3.56 -3.27
C PHE A 80 -4.94 -3.60 -1.79
N VAL A 81 -5.86 -4.13 -0.98
CA VAL A 81 -5.69 -4.27 0.47
C VAL A 81 -5.63 -5.74 0.80
N PHE A 82 -4.63 -6.12 1.58
CA PHE A 82 -4.39 -7.49 2.02
C PHE A 82 -4.36 -7.57 3.53
N ALA A 83 -4.72 -8.73 4.06
CA ALA A 83 -4.34 -9.10 5.41
C ALA A 83 -2.80 -9.30 5.50
N ASP A 84 -2.27 -9.30 6.72
CA ASP A 84 -0.87 -9.58 7.03
C ASP A 84 -0.35 -10.90 6.43
N ASP A 85 -1.23 -11.88 6.27
CA ASP A 85 -0.97 -13.17 5.64
C ASP A 85 -1.04 -13.17 4.09
N LEU A 86 -1.09 -11.97 3.49
CA LEU A 86 -1.22 -11.68 2.06
C LEU A 86 -2.53 -12.16 1.41
N LYS A 87 -3.55 -12.55 2.19
CA LYS A 87 -4.87 -12.82 1.62
C LYS A 87 -5.53 -11.51 1.15
N PRO A 88 -6.14 -11.49 -0.04
CA PRO A 88 -6.93 -10.34 -0.49
C PRO A 88 -8.03 -10.02 0.51
N PHE A 89 -8.16 -8.74 0.86
CA PHE A 89 -9.17 -8.23 1.77
C PHE A 89 -10.11 -7.26 1.05
N GLU A 90 -9.57 -6.30 0.30
CA GLU A 90 -10.36 -5.33 -0.45
C GLU A 90 -9.63 -4.94 -1.74
N GLU A 91 -10.41 -4.61 -2.77
CA GLU A 91 -9.92 -4.09 -4.03
C GLU A 91 -10.76 -2.86 -4.40
N ILE A 92 -10.10 -1.72 -4.55
CA ILE A 92 -10.77 -0.43 -4.70
C ILE A 92 -10.34 0.19 -6.01
N TYR A 93 -11.30 0.34 -6.90
CA TYR A 93 -11.13 1.08 -8.14
C TYR A 93 -11.70 2.49 -7.96
N TYR A 94 -10.93 3.50 -8.32
CA TYR A 94 -11.33 4.89 -8.19
C TYR A 94 -10.88 5.69 -9.41
N LYS A 95 -11.60 6.78 -9.68
CA LYS A 95 -11.28 7.65 -10.80
C LYS A 95 -10.27 8.70 -10.36
N ASN A 96 -9.08 8.70 -10.96
CA ASN A 96 -8.13 9.79 -10.84
C ASN A 96 -8.46 10.88 -11.88
N ASP A 97 -9.40 11.76 -11.56
CA ASP A 97 -9.83 12.84 -12.47
C ASP A 97 -8.69 13.77 -12.90
N ALA A 98 -7.70 13.96 -12.01
CA ALA A 98 -6.52 14.75 -12.30
C ALA A 98 -5.59 14.09 -13.34
N LYS A 99 -5.76 12.78 -13.61
CA LYS A 99 -4.89 11.95 -14.47
C LYS A 99 -3.41 12.03 -14.09
N GLU A 100 -3.15 12.26 -12.81
CA GLU A 100 -1.80 12.48 -12.31
C GLU A 100 -1.12 11.18 -11.91
N ALA A 101 0.22 11.21 -11.90
CA ALA A 101 1.00 10.15 -11.29
C ALA A 101 0.79 10.15 -9.78
N CYS A 102 0.16 9.09 -9.26
CA CYS A 102 0.10 8.87 -7.82
C CYS A 102 1.31 8.06 -7.32
N ASN A 103 1.74 8.27 -6.08
CA ASN A 103 3.00 7.72 -5.59
C ASN A 103 2.83 6.84 -4.35
N PHE A 104 1.85 7.15 -3.51
CA PHE A 104 1.72 6.55 -2.19
C PHE A 104 0.27 6.56 -1.74
N ALA A 105 -0.09 5.61 -0.89
CA ALA A 105 -1.41 5.54 -0.28
C ALA A 105 -1.28 5.15 1.19
N ILE A 106 -2.11 5.73 2.06
CA ILE A 106 -2.21 5.39 3.49
C ILE A 106 -3.66 5.28 3.90
N TRP A 107 -3.89 4.60 5.02
CA TRP A 107 -5.15 4.63 5.72
C TRP A 107 -5.05 5.52 6.95
N HIS A 108 -6.03 6.39 7.16
CA HIS A 108 -6.16 7.17 8.38
C HIS A 108 -7.63 7.55 8.62
N GLN A 109 -8.09 7.45 9.88
CA GLN A 109 -9.43 7.89 10.30
C GLN A 109 -10.57 7.47 9.36
N LYS A 110 -10.59 6.21 8.92
CA LYS A 110 -11.62 5.63 8.04
C LYS A 110 -11.55 6.01 6.55
N TYR A 111 -10.45 6.62 6.12
CA TYR A 111 -10.23 7.02 4.73
C TYR A 111 -8.91 6.50 4.19
N TYR A 112 -8.90 6.15 2.90
CA TYR A 112 -7.66 5.97 2.17
C TYR A 112 -7.25 7.33 1.61
N TYR A 113 -6.03 7.76 1.88
CA TYR A 113 -5.43 8.96 1.27
C TYR A 113 -4.41 8.53 0.24
N VAL A 114 -4.58 8.94 -1.01
CA VAL A 114 -3.66 8.66 -2.11
C VAL A 114 -2.95 9.95 -2.49
N SER A 115 -1.64 9.98 -2.31
CA SER A 115 -0.80 11.09 -2.74
C SER A 115 -0.54 11.01 -4.24
N CYS A 116 -0.93 12.07 -4.95
CA CYS A 116 -0.66 12.32 -6.35
C CYS A 116 0.23 13.56 -6.53
N GLN A 117 0.58 13.89 -7.77
CA GLN A 117 1.63 14.87 -8.07
C GLN A 117 1.31 16.27 -7.54
N SER A 118 0.06 16.72 -7.67
CA SER A 118 -0.40 18.02 -7.18
C SER A 118 -1.61 17.93 -6.24
N ALA A 119 -2.06 16.72 -5.92
CA ALA A 119 -3.28 16.49 -5.12
C ALA A 119 -3.13 15.33 -4.13
N ILE A 120 -3.96 15.35 -3.09
CA ILE A 120 -4.21 14.19 -2.23
C ILE A 120 -5.66 13.77 -2.45
N LEU A 121 -5.88 12.55 -2.91
CA LEU A 121 -7.20 11.98 -3.07
C LEU A 121 -7.63 11.32 -1.76
N GLN A 122 -8.77 11.72 -1.22
CA GLN A 122 -9.40 11.06 -0.08
C GLN A 122 -10.49 10.12 -0.60
N LEU A 123 -10.36 8.82 -0.32
CA LEU A 123 -11.32 7.79 -0.69
C LEU A 123 -12.03 7.28 0.57
N SER A 124 -13.35 7.30 0.52
CA SER A 124 -14.21 6.72 1.55
C SER A 124 -14.96 5.52 1.00
N LYS A 125 -15.31 4.58 1.89
CA LYS A 125 -16.17 3.46 1.53
C LYS A 125 -17.60 3.96 1.37
N VAL A 126 -18.08 4.06 0.14
CA VAL A 126 -19.49 4.38 -0.15
C VAL A 126 -20.24 3.07 -0.38
N ASN A 127 -21.22 2.74 0.47
CA ASN A 127 -22.17 1.66 0.19
C ASN A 127 -22.97 2.03 -1.07
N LEU A 128 -22.76 1.30 -2.15
CA LEU A 128 -23.20 1.67 -3.50
C LEU A 128 -24.72 1.45 -3.70
N PHE A 129 -25.54 2.42 -3.31
CA PHE A 129 -26.82 2.73 -3.98
C PHE A 129 -27.02 4.25 -4.03
N LYS A 130 -26.08 4.94 -4.69
CA LYS A 130 -26.30 6.20 -5.42
C LYS A 130 -24.95 6.69 -5.92
N PHE A 131 -24.84 6.80 -7.24
CA PHE A 131 -23.87 7.68 -7.89
C PHE A 131 -23.88 9.04 -7.19
N LEU A 132 -22.78 9.43 -6.55
CA LEU A 132 -22.64 10.76 -5.99
C LEU A 132 -21.18 11.21 -6.09
N LYS A 133 -21.05 12.40 -6.70
CA LYS A 133 -19.90 13.30 -6.70
C LYS A 133 -18.93 13.02 -5.55
N ILE A 134 -17.71 12.64 -5.92
CA ILE A 134 -16.55 12.73 -5.05
C ILE A 134 -16.37 14.23 -4.75
N ASN A 135 -16.54 14.63 -3.48
CA ASN A 135 -16.05 15.92 -3.04
C ASN A 135 -14.53 15.82 -2.95
N LEU A 136 -13.85 16.21 -4.04
CA LEU A 136 -12.42 16.47 -4.04
C LEU A 136 -12.17 17.71 -3.17
N ILE A 137 -11.66 17.52 -1.96
CA ILE A 137 -10.98 18.59 -1.25
C ILE A 137 -9.54 18.59 -1.80
N LEU A 138 -9.30 19.39 -2.83
CA LEU A 138 -7.95 19.75 -3.26
C LEU A 138 -7.31 20.58 -2.14
N MET A 139 -6.56 19.92 -1.26
CA MET A 139 -5.66 20.63 -0.36
C MET A 139 -4.41 20.99 -1.16
N ASN A 140 -4.36 22.22 -1.69
CA ASN A 140 -3.15 22.74 -2.29
C ASN A 140 -2.08 22.86 -1.21
N VAL A 141 -0.94 22.19 -1.41
CA VAL A 141 0.25 22.38 -0.58
C VAL A 141 1.05 23.50 -1.25
N THR A 142 0.96 24.71 -0.70
CA THR A 142 1.81 25.87 -1.08
C THR A 142 3.14 25.82 -0.35
#